data_AF-A0A821RAN3-F1
#
_entry.id   AF-A0A821RAN3-F1
#
_cell.length_a   1.000
_cell.length_b   1.000
_cell.length_c   1.000
_cell.angle_alpha   90.00
_cell.angle_beta   90.00
_cell.angle_gamma   90.00
#
_symmetry.space_group_name_H-M   'P 1'
#
loop_
_entity.id
_entity.type
_entity.pdbx_description
1 polymer ?
#
loop_
_entity_poly.entity_id
_entity_poly.type
_entity_poly.pdbx_seq_one_letter_code
_entity_poly.pdbx_strand_id
1 'polypeptide(L)'
;MVEQLQNNISRIGHEKIQLLKGENLPTLFVETLLELHIKYLNIIQETFSNDPDFISSLDKACATIVNMKNGNCLSAKAPELLAHYCDSLLRKSSKTSTESEIEEKLLHGVTIFNYLEDKDYFQR
;
A
#
# COMPACT_ATOMS: atom_id res chain seq x y z
N MET A 1 23.10 -0.46 4.66
CA MET A 1 22.05 -0.35 5.72
C MET A 1 20.68 -0.10 5.09
N VAL A 2 20.60 0.89 4.19
CA VAL A 2 19.40 1.19 3.39
C VAL A 2 18.89 -0.03 2.60
N GLU A 3 19.75 -0.75 1.87
CA GLU A 3 19.35 -1.98 1.16
C GLU A 3 18.82 -3.09 2.08
N GLN A 4 19.34 -3.20 3.30
CA GLN A 4 18.84 -4.18 4.28
C GLN A 4 17.44 -3.83 4.76
N LEU A 5 17.17 -2.53 4.96
CA LEU A 5 15.83 -2.03 5.26
C LEU A 5 14.89 -2.35 4.09
N GLN A 6 15.28 -2.00 2.86
CA GLN A 6 14.50 -2.28 1.65
C GLN A 6 14.11 -3.76 1.56
N ASN A 7 15.08 -4.66 1.64
CA ASN A 7 14.86 -6.09 1.52
C ASN A 7 13.96 -6.63 2.64
N ASN A 8 14.11 -6.11 3.86
CA ASN A 8 13.26 -6.52 4.96
C ASN A 8 11.81 -6.04 4.79
N ILE A 9 11.60 -4.79 4.37
CA ILE A 9 10.28 -4.22 4.06
C ILE A 9 9.61 -5.05 2.96
N SER A 10 10.31 -5.28 1.84
CA SER A 10 9.80 -6.08 0.74
C SER A 10 9.42 -7.49 1.21
N ARG A 11 10.32 -8.19 1.92
CA ARG A 11 10.04 -9.54 2.42
C ARG A 11 8.82 -9.59 3.34
N ILE A 12 8.71 -8.68 4.31
CA ILE A 12 7.58 -8.63 5.25
C ILE A 12 6.29 -8.27 4.51
N GLY A 13 6.34 -7.31 3.58
CA GLY A 13 5.20 -6.94 2.74
C GLY A 13 4.69 -8.12 1.92
N HIS A 14 5.60 -8.88 1.30
CA HIS A 14 5.24 -10.10 0.57
C HIS A 14 4.62 -11.17 1.44
N GLU A 15 5.22 -11.46 2.60
CA GLU A 15 4.70 -12.45 3.53
C GLU A 15 3.28 -12.06 4.00
N LYS A 16 3.08 -10.80 4.38
CA LYS A 16 1.77 -10.29 4.77
C LYS A 16 0.75 -10.41 3.65
N ILE A 17 1.08 -9.97 2.43
CA ILE A 17 0.17 -10.02 1.27
C ILE A 17 -0.16 -11.47 0.89
N GLN A 18 0.80 -12.39 0.95
CA GLN A 18 0.55 -13.81 0.67
C GLN A 18 -0.37 -14.46 1.72
N LEU A 19 -0.36 -13.96 2.96
CA LEU A 19 -1.22 -14.45 4.03
C LEU A 19 -2.66 -13.89 3.96
N LEU A 20 -2.90 -12.83 3.18
CA LEU A 20 -4.24 -12.26 3.02
C LEU A 20 -5.17 -13.23 2.30
N LYS A 21 -6.23 -13.65 3.02
CA LYS A 21 -7.31 -14.50 2.50
C LYS A 21 -8.63 -14.03 3.11
N GLY A 22 -9.70 -13.95 2.33
CA GLY A 22 -11.04 -13.58 2.82
C GLY A 22 -11.88 -12.85 1.78
N GLU A 23 -13.09 -12.43 2.16
CA GLU A 23 -14.00 -11.68 1.27
C GLU A 23 -13.60 -10.20 1.10
N ASN A 24 -12.84 -9.62 2.04
CA ASN A 24 -12.41 -8.22 2.03
C ASN A 24 -10.97 -8.02 1.52
N LEU A 25 -10.51 -8.84 0.57
CA LEU A 25 -9.16 -8.75 0.00
C LEU A 25 -8.75 -7.34 -0.46
N PRO A 26 -9.61 -6.52 -1.13
CA PRO A 26 -9.23 -5.18 -1.57
C PRO A 26 -8.86 -4.26 -0.40
N THR A 27 -9.72 -4.21 0.62
CA THR A 27 -9.52 -3.43 1.83
C THR A 27 -8.30 -3.89 2.60
N LEU A 28 -8.18 -5.20 2.82
CA LEU A 28 -7.06 -5.78 3.54
C LEU A 28 -5.73 -5.50 2.85
N PHE A 29 -5.69 -5.55 1.51
CA PHE A 29 -4.48 -5.27 0.74
C PHE A 29 -4.01 -3.83 0.92
N VAL A 30 -4.90 -2.85 0.73
CA VAL A 30 -4.55 -1.43 0.85
C VAL A 30 -4.19 -1.07 2.30
N GLU A 31 -4.98 -1.52 3.28
CA GLU A 31 -4.71 -1.24 4.69
C GLU A 31 -3.41 -1.88 5.16
N THR A 32 -3.10 -3.11 4.73
CA THR A 32 -1.84 -3.78 5.08
C THR A 32 -0.61 -3.05 4.55
N LEU A 33 -0.67 -2.58 3.29
CA LEU A 33 0.41 -1.80 2.69
C LEU A 33 0.58 -0.45 3.37
N LEU A 34 -0.53 0.20 3.71
CA LEU A 34 -0.53 1.49 4.39
C LEU A 34 0.06 1.37 5.80
N GLU A 35 -0.38 0.40 6.59
CA GLU A 35 0.18 0.14 7.93
C GLU A 35 1.68 -0.09 7.86
N LEU A 36 2.14 -0.82 6.83
CA LEU A 36 3.55 -1.09 6.61
C LEU A 36 4.30 0.21 6.28
N HIS A 37 3.78 1.03 5.36
CA HIS A 37 4.36 2.33 5.02
C HIS A 37 4.47 3.24 6.26
N ILE A 38 3.37 3.46 6.99
CA ILE A 38 3.33 4.34 8.17
C ILE A 38 4.29 3.82 9.26
N LYS A 39 4.29 2.52 9.52
CA LYS A 39 5.17 1.91 10.52
C LYS A 39 6.65 2.18 10.21
N TYR A 40 7.07 1.95 8.97
CA TYR A 40 8.46 2.18 8.59
C TYR A 40 8.79 3.66 8.47
N LEU A 41 7.87 4.51 8.04
CA LEU A 41 8.04 5.95 8.01
C LEU A 41 8.29 6.51 9.42
N ASN A 42 7.51 6.07 10.42
CA ASN A 42 7.72 6.45 11.82
C ASN A 42 9.09 5.98 12.33
N ILE A 43 9.50 4.74 12.02
CA ILE A 43 10.84 4.24 12.39
C ILE A 43 11.94 5.11 11.73
N ILE A 44 11.77 5.49 10.47
CA ILE A 44 12.69 6.36 9.74
C ILE A 44 12.75 7.76 10.36
N GLN A 45 11.61 8.30 10.77
CA GLN A 45 11.52 9.58 11.47
C GLN A 45 12.21 9.54 12.82
N GLU A 46 11.86 8.58 13.68
CA GLU A 46 12.34 8.51 15.06
C GLU A 46 13.80 8.06 15.16
N THR A 47 14.22 7.11 14.32
CA THR A 47 15.56 6.49 14.42
C THR A 47 16.58 7.12 13.47
N PHE A 48 16.13 7.55 12.28
CA PHE A 48 17.00 8.05 11.22
C PHE A 48 16.77 9.54 10.91
N SER A 49 16.02 10.27 11.75
CA SER A 49 15.76 11.70 11.60
C SER A 49 15.22 12.08 10.21
N ASN A 50 14.37 11.22 9.64
CA ASN A 50 13.74 11.45 8.34
C ASN A 50 14.73 11.51 7.17
N ASP A 51 15.79 10.70 7.24
CA ASP A 51 16.83 10.63 6.22
C ASP A 51 16.23 10.27 4.82
N PRO A 52 16.51 11.08 3.79
CA PRO A 52 15.90 10.93 2.46
C PRO A 52 16.29 9.63 1.75
N ASP A 53 17.46 9.05 2.03
CA ASP A 53 17.87 7.78 1.42
C ASP A 53 17.02 6.62 1.96
N PHE A 54 16.68 6.66 3.25
CA PHE A 54 15.79 5.66 3.86
C PHE A 54 14.35 5.82 3.41
N ILE A 55 13.85 7.04 3.27
CA ILE A 55 12.52 7.31 2.70
C ILE A 55 12.45 6.78 1.26
N SER A 56 13.44 7.11 0.42
CA SER A 56 13.50 6.60 -0.96
C SER A 56 13.54 5.07 -1.02
N SER A 57 14.22 4.44 -0.06
CA SER A 57 14.26 2.99 0.05
C SER A 57 12.95 2.36 0.50
N LEU A 58 12.21 3.01 1.40
CA LEU A 58 10.86 2.60 1.78
C LEU A 58 9.93 2.66 0.57
N ASP A 59 9.97 3.76 -0.18
CA ASP A 59 9.18 3.94 -1.41
C ASP A 59 9.50 2.87 -2.45
N LYS A 60 10.79 2.60 -2.70
CA LYS A 60 11.23 1.53 -3.63
C LYS A 60 10.76 0.15 -3.18
N ALA A 61 10.79 -0.13 -1.88
CA ALA A 61 10.30 -1.40 -1.35
C ALA A 61 8.79 -1.54 -1.56
N CYS A 62 8.01 -0.51 -1.23
CA CYS A 62 6.56 -0.45 -1.46
C CYS A 62 6.21 -0.63 -2.94
N ALA A 63 6.89 0.07 -3.85
CA ALA A 63 6.72 -0.10 -5.29
C ALA A 63 7.03 -1.53 -5.75
N THR A 64 8.11 -2.13 -5.25
CA THR A 64 8.44 -3.52 -5.59
C THR A 64 7.35 -4.49 -5.12
N ILE A 65 6.80 -4.28 -3.93
CA ILE A 65 5.74 -5.12 -3.38
C ILE A 65 4.47 -5.02 -4.22
N VAL A 66 4.07 -3.79 -4.58
CA VAL A 66 2.84 -3.49 -5.32
C VAL A 66 2.93 -3.94 -6.79
N ASN A 67 4.09 -3.81 -7.43
CA ASN A 67 4.28 -4.19 -8.84
C ASN A 67 4.75 -5.64 -9.04
N MET A 68 4.83 -6.46 -7.99
CA MET A 68 5.30 -7.84 -8.15
C MET A 68 4.28 -8.71 -8.91
N LYS A 69 4.65 -9.11 -10.13
CA LYS A 69 3.81 -9.91 -11.03
C LYS A 69 4.07 -11.44 -10.97
N ASN A 70 4.74 -11.94 -9.93
CA ASN A 70 5.01 -13.37 -9.82
C ASN A 70 3.76 -14.17 -9.41
N GLY A 71 3.57 -15.34 -10.04
CA GLY A 71 2.34 -16.12 -10.08
C GLY A 71 1.55 -16.24 -8.76
N ASN A 72 0.24 -16.01 -8.86
CA ASN A 72 -0.75 -15.98 -7.76
C ASN A 72 -0.62 -14.84 -6.74
N CYS A 73 0.25 -13.85 -6.95
CA CYS A 73 0.37 -12.71 -6.05
C CYS A 73 -0.78 -11.70 -6.24
N LEU A 74 -1.43 -11.31 -5.15
CA LEU A 74 -2.48 -10.27 -5.14
C LEU A 74 -2.00 -8.94 -5.74
N SER A 75 -0.69 -8.69 -5.71
CA SER A 75 -0.03 -7.55 -6.34
C SER A 75 -0.29 -7.43 -7.84
N ALA A 76 -0.48 -8.54 -8.56
CA ALA A 76 -0.87 -8.50 -9.98
C ALA A 76 -2.28 -7.90 -10.20
N LYS A 77 -3.13 -7.97 -9.16
CA LYS A 77 -4.47 -7.35 -9.11
C LYS A 77 -4.49 -6.06 -8.30
N ALA A 78 -3.33 -5.53 -7.90
CA ALA A 78 -3.25 -4.28 -7.14
C ALA A 78 -4.10 -3.14 -7.72
N PRO A 79 -4.12 -2.87 -9.05
CA PRO A 79 -4.98 -1.82 -9.60
C PRO A 79 -6.49 -2.11 -9.44
N GLU A 80 -6.93 -3.35 -9.70
CA GLU A 80 -8.34 -3.76 -9.48
C GLU A 80 -8.73 -3.67 -8.00
N LEU A 81 -7.85 -4.10 -7.10
CA LEU A 81 -8.06 -4.06 -5.65
C LEU A 81 -8.15 -2.62 -5.15
N LEU A 82 -7.29 -1.73 -5.64
CA LEU A 82 -7.34 -0.30 -5.33
C LEU A 82 -8.65 0.34 -5.81
N ALA A 83 -9.06 0.05 -7.05
CA ALA A 83 -10.32 0.57 -7.60
C ALA A 83 -11.52 0.12 -6.76
N HIS A 84 -11.60 -1.17 -6.42
CA HIS A 84 -12.65 -1.71 -5.56
C HIS A 84 -12.65 -1.14 -4.14
N TYR A 85 -11.46 -0.86 -3.58
CA TYR A 85 -11.32 -0.22 -2.27
C TYR A 85 -11.86 1.21 -2.29
N CYS A 86 -11.46 2.01 -3.28
CA CYS A 86 -11.96 3.37 -3.47
C CYS A 86 -13.48 3.40 -3.68
N ASP A 87 -14.02 2.51 -4.54
CA ASP A 87 -15.48 2.41 -4.75
C ASP A 87 -16.21 2.03 -3.45
N SER A 88 -15.67 1.06 -2.69
CA SER A 88 -16.24 0.66 -1.40
C SER A 88 -16.22 1.78 -0.36
N LEU A 89 -15.15 2.58 -0.31
CA LEU A 89 -15.05 3.74 0.58
C LEU A 89 -16.07 4.81 0.22
N LEU A 90 -16.15 5.16 -1.08
CA LEU A 90 -17.12 6.13 -1.58
C LEU A 90 -18.56 5.68 -1.31
N ARG A 91 -18.84 4.37 -1.43
CA ARG A 91 -20.18 3.80 -1.15
C ARG A 91 -20.51 3.72 0.34
N LYS A 92 -19.50 3.56 1.22
CA LYS A 92 -19.68 3.53 2.69
C LYS A 92 -19.78 4.92 3.32
N SER A 93 -19.36 5.97 2.60
CA SER A 93 -19.51 7.38 3.02
C SER A 93 -20.93 7.77 3.42
N SER A 94 -21.91 7.08 2.85
CA SER A 94 -23.32 7.43 3.03
C SER A 94 -23.95 6.86 4.30
N LYS A 95 -23.23 6.07 5.13
CA LYS A 95 -23.88 5.31 6.24
C LYS A 95 -23.17 5.31 7.61
N THR A 96 -21.84 5.41 7.70
CA THR A 96 -21.15 5.12 8.99
C THR A 96 -19.83 5.85 9.26
N SER A 97 -19.15 6.41 8.26
CA SER A 97 -17.82 7.01 8.42
C SER A 97 -17.88 8.51 8.17
N THR A 98 -17.07 9.29 8.89
CA THR A 98 -17.03 10.74 8.69
C THR A 98 -16.31 11.09 7.38
N GLU A 99 -16.70 12.20 6.76
CA GLU A 99 -16.13 12.66 5.48
C GLU A 99 -14.60 12.77 5.55
N SER A 100 -14.07 13.24 6.69
CA SER A 100 -12.63 13.35 6.96
C SER A 100 -11.90 12.00 6.99
N GLU A 101 -12.47 10.96 7.61
CA GLU A 101 -11.84 9.61 7.64
C GLU A 101 -11.76 8.99 6.24
N ILE A 102 -12.75 9.28 5.40
CA ILE A 102 -12.81 8.75 4.04
C ILE A 102 -11.81 9.48 3.16
N GLU A 103 -11.71 10.80 3.30
CA GLU A 103 -10.73 11.61 2.60
C GLU A 103 -9.30 11.17 2.94
N GLU A 104 -9.02 10.90 4.21
CA GLU A 104 -7.72 10.36 4.65
C GLU A 104 -7.44 8.98 4.04
N LYS A 105 -8.41 8.06 4.06
CA LYS A 105 -8.27 6.73 3.42
C LYS A 105 -8.13 6.81 1.90
N LEU A 106 -8.80 7.75 1.24
CA LEU A 106 -8.63 7.99 -0.19
C LEU A 106 -7.24 8.53 -0.50
N LEU A 107 -6.72 9.46 0.31
CA LEU A 107 -5.37 9.97 0.19
C LEU A 107 -4.33 8.84 0.33
N HIS A 108 -4.54 7.93 1.29
CA HIS A 108 -3.73 6.73 1.43
C HIS A 108 -3.80 5.82 0.20
N GLY A 109 -5.00 5.63 -0.37
CA GLY A 109 -5.17 4.92 -1.64
C GLY A 109 -4.37 5.56 -2.77
N VAL A 110 -4.33 6.89 -2.86
CA VAL A 110 -3.53 7.64 -3.83
C VAL A 110 -2.02 7.44 -3.61
N THR A 111 -1.55 7.33 -2.37
CA THR A 111 -0.15 7.01 -2.07
C THR A 111 0.22 5.64 -2.63
N ILE A 112 -0.60 4.61 -2.39
CA ILE A 112 -0.34 3.27 -2.96
C ILE A 112 -0.46 3.29 -4.49
N PHE A 113 -1.40 4.07 -5.03
CA PHE A 113 -1.53 4.28 -6.47
C PHE A 113 -0.27 4.91 -7.09
N ASN A 114 0.38 5.84 -6.40
CA ASN A 114 1.64 6.43 -6.87
C ASN A 114 2.77 5.41 -6.97
N TYR A 115 2.72 4.33 -6.20
CA TYR A 115 3.67 3.23 -6.28
C TYR A 115 3.40 2.24 -7.42
N LEU A 116 2.23 2.27 -8.07
CA LEU A 116 1.96 1.46 -9.27
C LEU A 116 2.75 2.01 -10.46
N GLU A 117 3.52 1.14 -11.12
CA GLU A 117 4.21 1.47 -12.38
C GLU A 117 3.23 1.44 -13.57
N ASP A 118 2.19 0.59 -13.50
CA ASP A 118 1.21 0.36 -14.56
C ASP A 118 -0.03 1.26 -14.38
N LYS A 119 0.15 2.59 -14.49
CA LYS A 119 -0.93 3.57 -14.29
C LYS A 119 -1.99 3.54 -15.39
N ASP A 120 -1.66 3.00 -16.57
CA ASP A 120 -2.56 2.87 -17.74
C ASP A 120 -3.74 1.91 -17.51
N TYR A 121 -3.66 0.98 -16.54
CA TYR A 121 -4.73 0.02 -16.27
C TYR A 121 -5.87 0.59 -15.42
N PHE A 122 -5.66 1.70 -14.71
CA PHE A 122 -6.68 2.30 -13.82
C PHE A 122 -7.70 3.17 -14.56
N GLN A 123 -7.42 3.56 -15.81
CA GLN A 123 -8.31 4.40 -16.63
C GLN A 123 -9.22 3.61 -17.59
N ARG A 124 -9.23 2.27 -17.55
CA ARG A 124 -10.07 1.43 -18.41
C ARG A 124 -11.30 0.88 -17.71
#